data_AF-A0A536PTF8-F1
#
_entry.id   AF-A0A536PTF8-F1
#
_cell.length_a   1.000
_cell.length_b   1.000
_cell.length_c   1.000
_cell.angle_alpha   90.00
_cell.angle_beta   90.00
_cell.angle_gamma   90.00
#
_symmetry.space_group_name_H-M   'P 1'
#
loop_
_entity.id
_entity.type
_entity.pdbx_description
1 polymer ?
#
loop_
_entity_poly.entity_id
_entity_poly.type
_entity_poly.pdbx_seq_one_letter_code
_entity_poly.pdbx_strand_id
1 'polypeptide(L)' 'MGIIELLIIVLLLLWVFGYFGRGRLPIGGGGWIHTLLVIVVILVILRLLGIV' A
#
# COMPACT_ATOMS: atom_id res chain seq x y z
N MET A 1 14.28 -14.63 10.57
CA MET A 1 13.64 -13.33 10.82
C MET A 1 14.61 -12.45 11.58
N GLY A 2 15.71 -12.09 10.93
CA GLY A 2 16.60 -11.05 11.37
C GLY A 2 16.04 -9.66 11.08
N ILE A 3 16.73 -8.66 11.62
CA ILE A 3 16.34 -7.24 11.53
C ILE A 3 16.28 -6.79 10.06
N ILE A 4 17.11 -7.36 9.19
CA ILE A 4 17.18 -7.06 7.76
C ILE A 4 15.92 -7.53 7.02
N GLU A 5 15.46 -8.77 7.26
CA GLU A 5 14.21 -9.26 6.63
C GLU A 5 13.01 -8.41 7.05
N LEU A 6 12.95 -8.03 8.33
CA LEU A 6 11.89 -7.17 8.87
C LEU A 6 11.88 -5.80 8.18
N LEU A 7 13.06 -5.21 7.99
CA LEU A 7 13.22 -3.93 7.32
C LEU A 7 12.74 -3.98 5.85
N ILE A 8 13.08 -5.06 5.14
CA ILE A 8 12.65 -5.28 3.74
C ILE A 8 11.12 -5.43 3.65
N ILE A 9 10.52 -6.21 4.55
CA ILE A 9 9.07 -6.42 4.59
C ILE A 9 8.33 -5.09 4.85
N VAL A 10 8.82 -4.29 5.81
CA VAL A 10 8.24 -2.98 6.11
C VAL A 10 8.38 -2.04 4.92
N LEU A 11 9.54 -2.00 4.25
CA LEU A 11 9.76 -1.15 3.09
C LEU A 11 8.85 -1.53 1.91
N LEU A 12 8.64 -2.82 1.69
CA LEU A 12 7.73 -3.35 0.68
C LEU A 12 6.27 -3.01 0.99
N LEU A 13 5.85 -3.18 2.24
CA LEU A 13 4.51 -2.78 2.69
C LEU A 13 4.30 -1.29 2.45
N LEU A 14 5.23 -0.45 2.91
CA LEU A 14 5.19 0.99 2.69
C LEU A 14 5.11 1.34 1.20
N TRP A 15 5.84 0.63 0.34
CA TRP A 15 5.77 0.83 -1.11
C TRP A 15 4.40 0.46 -1.69
N VAL A 16 3.83 -0.67 -1.30
CA VAL A 16 2.48 -1.10 -1.71
C VAL A 16 1.40 -0.14 -1.21
N PHE A 17 1.54 0.37 0.01
CA PHE A 17 0.67 1.42 0.56
C PHE A 17 0.94 2.80 -0.04
N GLY A 18 1.82 2.93 -1.02
CA GLY A 18 2.06 4.18 -1.74
C GLY A 18 2.91 5.21 -1.02
N TYR A 19 3.57 4.85 0.09
CA TYR A 19 4.54 5.72 0.77
C TYR A 19 5.70 6.13 -0.15
N PHE A 20 6.05 5.24 -1.09
CA PHE A 20 7.06 5.48 -2.11
C PHE A 20 6.47 5.85 -3.49
N GLY A 21 5.15 5.97 -3.60
CA GLY A 21 4.43 6.22 -4.85
C GLY A 21 4.50 7.68 -5.30
N ARG A 22 5.29 7.95 -6.34
CA ARG A 22 5.18 9.07 -7.31
C ARG A 22 4.64 10.42 -6.79
N GLY A 23 5.06 10.85 -5.59
CA GLY A 23 4.64 12.09 -4.94
C GLY A 23 5.76 13.11 -4.71
N ARG A 24 6.94 12.94 -5.32
CA ARG A 24 8.02 13.94 -5.22
C ARG A 24 7.93 15.05 -6.27
N LEU A 25 6.98 14.98 -7.20
CA LEU A 25 6.74 16.00 -8.21
C LEU A 25 5.24 16.35 -8.23
N PRO A 26 4.87 17.63 -8.00
CA PRO A 26 3.49 18.05 -7.90
C PRO A 26 2.91 18.20 -9.31
N ILE A 27 2.44 17.11 -9.91
CA ILE A 27 1.62 17.18 -11.11
C ILE A 27 0.33 16.42 -10.78
N GLY A 28 -0.67 17.19 -10.34
CA GLY A 28 -1.92 16.69 -9.78
C GLY A 28 -2.63 15.71 -10.71
N GLY A 29 -3.09 14.60 -10.15
CA GLY A 29 -3.95 13.65 -10.88
C GLY A 29 -3.95 12.20 -10.40
N GLY A 30 -3.08 11.81 -9.45
CA GLY A 30 -2.97 10.40 -9.01
C GLY A 30 -3.79 9.99 -7.79
N GLY A 31 -4.44 10.93 -7.09
CA GLY A 31 -5.06 10.66 -5.77
C GLY A 31 -6.19 9.63 -5.81
N TRP A 32 -7.11 9.77 -6.77
CA TRP A 32 -8.30 8.92 -6.86
C TRP A 32 -7.97 7.46 -7.18
N ILE A 33 -6.99 7.22 -8.08
CA ILE A 33 -6.57 5.86 -8.42
C ILE A 33 -5.88 5.20 -7.23
N HIS A 34 -5.05 5.95 -6.49
CA HIS A 34 -4.44 5.44 -5.27
C HIS A 34 -5.49 5.09 -4.21
N THR A 35 -6.46 5.96 -3.98
CA THR A 35 -7.58 5.70 -3.06
C THR A 35 -8.37 4.46 -3.47
N LEU A 36 -8.69 4.29 -4.75
CA LEU A 36 -9.37 3.10 -5.26
C LEU A 36 -8.54 1.83 -5.05
N LEU A 37 -7.23 1.90 -5.28
CA LEU A 37 -6.30 0.77 -5.08
C LEU A 37 -6.25 0.37 -3.60
N VAL A 38 -6.16 1.35 -2.69
CA VAL A 38 -6.21 1.10 -1.23
C VAL A 38 -7.53 0.46 -0.81
N ILE A 39 -8.67 0.94 -1.32
CA ILE A 39 -9.98 0.36 -1.03
C ILE A 39 -10.05 -1.11 -1.48
N VAL A 40 -9.59 -1.42 -2.70
CA VAL A 40 -9.56 -2.80 -3.21
C VAL A 40 -8.70 -3.71 -2.33
N VAL A 41 -7.52 -3.25 -1.91
CA VAL A 41 -6.64 -4.01 -1.01
C VAL A 41 -7.31 -4.28 0.34
N ILE A 42 -7.97 -3.27 0.93
CA ILE A 42 -8.71 -3.44 2.19
C ILE A 42 -9.83 -4.48 2.02
N LEU A 43 -10.61 -4.39 0.95
CA LEU A 43 -11.70 -5.34 0.69
C LEU A 43 -11.18 -6.78 0.53
N VAL A 44 -10.04 -6.96 -0.14
CA VAL A 44 -9.38 -8.27 -0.25
C VAL A 44 -8.97 -8.79 1.12
N ILE A 45 -8.38 -7.97 1.97
CA ILE A 45 -7.99 -8.36 3.34
C ILE A 45 -9.22 -8.73 4.17
N LEU A 46 -10.29 -7.93 4.13
CA LEU A 46 -11.54 -8.21 4.85
C LEU A 46 -12.16 -9.54 4.43
N ARG A 47 -12.14 -9.85 3.13
CA ARG A 47 -12.58 -11.15 2.60
C ARG A 47 -11.69 -12.30 3.06
N LEU A 48 -10.38 -12.11 3.06
CA LEU A 48 -9.43 -13.14 3.52
C LEU A 48 -9.57 -13.43 5.02
N LEU A 49 -9.97 -12.45 5.82
CA LEU A 49 -10.29 -12.62 7.23
C LEU A 49 -11.70 -13.20 7.48
N GLY A 50 -12.55 -13.33 6.46
CA GLY A 50 -13.92 -13.82 6.59
C GLY A 50 -14.87 -12.82 7.28
N ILE A 51 -14.55 -11.54 7.25
CA ILE A 51 -15.41 -10.46 7.78
C ILE A 51 -16.52 -10.10 6.77
N VAL A 52 -16.26 -10.32 5.48
CA VAL A 52 -17.16 -10.10 4.33
C VAL A 52 -17.16 -11.31 3.41
#